data_AF-A0A318DXH1-F1
#
_entry.id   AF-A0A318DXH1-F1
#
_cell.length_a   1.000
_cell.length_b   1.000
_cell.length_c   1.000
_cell.angle_alpha   90.00
_cell.angle_beta   90.00
_cell.angle_gamma   90.00
#
_symmetry.space_group_name_H-M   'P 1'
#
loop_
_entity.id
_entity.type
_entity.pdbx_description
1 polymer ?
#
loop_
_entity_poly.entity_id
_entity_poly.type
_entity_poly.pdbx_seq_one_letter_code
_entity_poly.pdbx_strand_id
1 'polypeptide(L)'
;MPQAVLARQPILDRKKKTFAYELLFRSIETKKWDGEKATAEVITNSIESIGLNNITGNKPAFINFTAKLIKDGIPDLLPSKKVYLEILENQKIDQILLEKLREYKKLKYKIILDDFIFKKDLIELVELADIIKIDFLTTKNNERKQIKKK
;
A
#
# COMPACT_ATOMS: atom_id res chain seq x y z
N MET A 1 5.05 -25.08 -7.24
CA MET A 1 5.00 -23.64 -6.88
C MET A 1 3.65 -23.39 -6.24
N PRO A 2 3.59 -22.64 -5.13
CA PRO A 2 2.30 -22.29 -4.54
C PRO A 2 1.45 -21.57 -5.59
N GLN A 3 0.22 -22.03 -5.82
CA GLN A 3 -0.69 -21.34 -6.71
C GLN A 3 -1.10 -20.03 -6.06
N ALA A 4 -0.90 -18.91 -6.76
CA ALA A 4 -1.31 -17.60 -6.30
C ALA A 4 -2.21 -16.94 -7.34
N VAL A 5 -3.21 -16.22 -6.87
CA VAL A 5 -4.05 -15.36 -7.70
C VAL A 5 -3.66 -13.91 -7.49
N LEU A 6 -3.55 -13.20 -8.60
CA LEU A 6 -3.43 -11.75 -8.63
C LEU A 6 -4.76 -11.18 -9.13
N ALA A 7 -5.38 -10.34 -8.32
CA ALA A 7 -6.47 -9.48 -8.72
C ALA A 7 -5.98 -8.02 -8.80
N ARG A 8 -6.63 -7.22 -9.65
CA ARG A 8 -6.39 -5.77 -9.74
C ARG A 8 -7.70 -5.03 -9.60
N GLN A 9 -7.70 -3.95 -8.82
CA GLN A 9 -8.86 -3.11 -8.61
C GLN A 9 -8.57 -1.67 -9.07
N PRO A 10 -9.37 -1.10 -9.98
CA PRO A 10 -9.14 0.26 -10.45
C PRO A 10 -9.46 1.29 -9.36
N ILE A 11 -8.56 2.25 -9.20
CA ILE A 11 -8.76 3.44 -8.36
C ILE A 11 -9.04 4.62 -9.31
N LEU A 12 -10.17 5.30 -9.09
CA LEU A 12 -10.63 6.36 -9.98
C LEU A 12 -10.32 7.75 -9.40
N ASP A 13 -9.98 8.70 -10.28
CA ASP A 13 -9.91 10.11 -9.93
C ASP A 13 -11.32 10.77 -9.88
N ARG A 14 -11.35 12.07 -9.56
CA ARG A 14 -12.59 12.86 -9.50
C ARG A 14 -13.32 12.96 -10.85
N LYS A 15 -12.65 12.65 -11.97
CA LYS A 15 -13.22 12.61 -13.33
C LYS A 15 -13.60 11.19 -13.76
N LYS A 16 -13.61 10.21 -12.84
CA LYS A 16 -13.87 8.78 -13.09
C LYS A 16 -12.85 8.12 -14.04
N LYS A 17 -11.67 8.72 -14.21
CA LYS A 17 -10.57 8.10 -14.96
C LYS A 17 -9.74 7.23 -14.03
N THR A 18 -9.25 6.10 -14.53
CA THR A 18 -8.33 5.25 -13.76
C THR A 18 -7.05 6.02 -13.45
N PHE A 19 -6.85 6.28 -12.16
CA PHE A 19 -5.67 6.91 -11.59
C PHE A 19 -4.57 5.87 -11.36
N ALA A 20 -4.93 4.77 -10.68
CA ALA A 20 -4.03 3.69 -10.28
C ALA A 20 -4.77 2.35 -10.25
N TYR A 21 -4.06 1.27 -9.99
CA TYR A 21 -4.63 -0.04 -9.65
C TYR A 21 -4.11 -0.50 -8.31
N GLU A 22 -4.99 -0.97 -7.44
CA GLU A 22 -4.61 -1.75 -6.28
C GLU A 22 -4.41 -3.21 -6.67
N LEU A 23 -3.28 -3.78 -6.28
CA LEU A 23 -2.93 -5.16 -6.57
C LEU A 23 -3.16 -6.02 -5.32
N LEU A 24 -4.02 -7.02 -5.47
CA LEU A 24 -4.44 -7.92 -4.41
C LEU A 24 -3.88 -9.31 -4.69
N PHE A 25 -2.92 -9.72 -3.86
CA PHE A 25 -2.24 -11.00 -3.97
C PHE A 25 -2.86 -11.98 -2.97
N ARG A 26 -3.28 -13.16 -3.42
CA ARG A 26 -3.77 -14.23 -2.54
C ARG A 26 -3.13 -15.55 -2.90
N SER A 27 -2.56 -16.23 -1.90
CA SER A 27 -2.15 -17.63 -2.04
C SER A 27 -3.38 -18.53 -1.98
N ILE A 28 -3.46 -19.52 -2.87
CA ILE A 28 -4.57 -20.48 -2.95
C ILE A 28 -4.38 -21.62 -1.94
N GLU A 29 -3.14 -21.96 -1.55
CA GLU A 29 -2.87 -23.27 -0.94
C GLU A 29 -2.48 -23.30 0.55
N THR A 30 -2.29 -22.18 1.26
CA THR A 30 -1.79 -22.31 2.66
C THR A 30 -2.40 -21.32 3.66
N LYS A 31 -3.15 -21.88 4.63
CA LYS A 31 -3.44 -21.28 5.95
C LYS A 31 -2.20 -21.20 6.88
N LYS A 32 -1.00 -21.59 6.42
CA LYS A 32 0.12 -21.99 7.31
C LYS A 32 1.54 -21.59 6.89
N TRP A 33 1.73 -20.87 5.80
CA TRP A 33 3.05 -20.29 5.50
C TRP A 33 3.15 -18.89 6.07
N ASP A 34 4.35 -18.50 6.49
CA ASP A 34 4.72 -17.14 6.91
C ASP A 34 4.18 -16.15 5.88
N GLY A 35 2.99 -15.61 6.17
CA GLY A 35 2.10 -15.02 5.16
C GLY A 35 2.76 -13.85 4.44
N GLU A 36 3.71 -13.20 5.10
CA GLU A 36 4.48 -12.08 4.60
C GLU A 36 5.56 -12.51 3.59
N LYS A 37 6.30 -13.59 3.85
CA LYS A 37 7.27 -14.13 2.88
C LYS A 37 6.59 -14.65 1.62
N ALA A 38 5.48 -15.37 1.79
CA ALA A 38 4.67 -15.81 0.67
C ALA A 38 4.09 -14.61 -0.12
N THR A 39 3.71 -13.53 0.57
CA THR A 39 3.23 -12.30 -0.07
C THR A 39 4.34 -11.63 -0.89
N ALA A 40 5.55 -11.48 -0.32
CA ALA A 40 6.69 -10.90 -1.03
C ALA A 40 7.07 -11.72 -2.28
N GLU A 41 7.14 -13.05 -2.16
CA GLU A 41 7.43 -13.94 -3.28
C GLU A 41 6.36 -13.87 -4.38
N VAL A 42 5.08 -13.85 -4.00
CA VAL A 42 3.97 -13.72 -4.95
C VAL A 42 3.99 -12.35 -5.64
N ILE A 43 4.31 -11.27 -4.92
CA ILE A 43 4.46 -9.93 -5.51
C ILE A 43 5.57 -9.95 -6.57
N THR A 44 6.78 -10.39 -6.20
CA THR A 44 7.94 -10.39 -7.09
C THR A 44 7.71 -11.28 -8.30
N ASN A 45 7.27 -12.52 -8.11
CA ASN A 45 7.02 -13.48 -9.19
C ASN A 45 5.94 -12.98 -10.16
N SER A 46 4.87 -12.36 -9.65
CA SER A 46 3.78 -11.83 -10.51
C SER A 46 4.27 -10.65 -11.36
N ILE A 47 5.10 -9.78 -10.76
CA ILE A 47 5.68 -8.62 -11.44
C ILE A 47 6.70 -9.04 -12.48
N GLU A 48 7.54 -10.04 -12.18
CA GLU A 48 8.54 -10.57 -13.11
C GLU A 48 7.91 -11.31 -14.29
N SER A 49 6.89 -12.15 -14.03
CA SER A 49 6.27 -12.98 -15.06
C SER A 49 5.34 -12.22 -16.00
N ILE A 50 4.48 -11.34 -15.48
CA ILE A 50 3.48 -10.61 -16.29
C ILE A 50 4.01 -9.23 -16.68
N GLY A 51 4.82 -8.60 -15.83
CA GLY A 51 5.25 -7.21 -15.97
C GLY A 51 4.27 -6.23 -15.33
N LEU A 52 4.77 -5.38 -14.44
CA LEU A 52 3.96 -4.38 -13.72
C LEU A 52 3.12 -3.51 -14.67
N ASN A 53 3.71 -3.09 -15.79
CA ASN A 53 3.03 -2.25 -16.79
C ASN A 53 1.83 -2.95 -17.45
N ASN A 54 1.95 -4.25 -17.69
CA ASN A 54 0.88 -5.02 -18.31
C ASN A 54 -0.27 -5.21 -17.32
N ILE A 55 0.05 -5.46 -16.05
CA ILE A 55 -0.93 -5.57 -14.96
C ILE A 55 -1.69 -4.23 -14.80
N THR A 56 -0.98 -3.11 -14.79
CA THR A 56 -1.54 -1.80 -14.43
C THR A 56 -1.90 -0.90 -15.61
N GLY A 57 -1.65 -1.33 -16.86
CA GLY A 57 -1.79 -0.45 -18.02
C GLY A 57 -0.95 0.82 -17.93
N ASN A 58 0.30 0.69 -17.47
CA ASN A 58 1.25 1.79 -17.17
C ASN A 58 0.82 2.78 -16.06
N LYS A 59 -0.22 2.45 -15.28
CA LYS A 59 -0.63 3.26 -14.12
C LYS A 59 0.15 2.85 -12.86
N PRO A 60 0.19 3.70 -11.82
CA PRO A 60 0.72 3.31 -10.52
C PRO A 60 0.02 2.08 -9.96
N ALA A 61 0.78 1.23 -9.28
CA ALA A 61 0.31 0.09 -8.50
C ALA A 61 0.29 0.46 -7.02
N PHE A 62 -0.84 0.27 -6.36
CA PHE A 62 -0.92 0.29 -4.91
C PHE A 62 -0.71 -1.15 -4.43
N ILE A 63 0.24 -1.35 -3.53
CA ILE A 63 0.58 -2.67 -2.99
C ILE A 63 0.53 -2.58 -1.48
N ASN A 64 -0.16 -3.53 -0.86
CA ASN A 64 -0.38 -3.59 0.58
C ASN A 64 0.87 -4.10 1.30
N PHE A 65 1.29 -3.37 2.32
CA PHE A 65 2.43 -3.66 3.17
C PHE A 65 2.05 -3.66 4.64
N THR A 66 2.47 -4.71 5.34
CA THR A 66 2.53 -4.70 6.80
C THR A 66 3.75 -3.90 7.26
N ALA A 67 3.75 -3.45 8.52
CA ALA A 67 4.93 -2.78 9.09
C ALA A 67 6.19 -3.66 9.03
N LYS A 68 6.04 -4.98 9.12
CA LYS A 68 7.14 -5.92 9.04
C LYS A 68 7.73 -5.99 7.62
N LEU A 69 6.90 -6.09 6.58
CA LEU A 69 7.39 -6.06 5.19
C LEU A 69 8.16 -4.78 4.85
N ILE A 70 7.73 -3.63 5.37
CA ILE A 70 8.44 -2.36 5.23
C ILE A 70 9.82 -2.41 5.90
N LYS A 71 9.87 -2.93 7.13
CA LYS A 71 11.11 -3.05 7.94
C LYS A 71 12.09 -4.06 7.35
N ASP A 72 11.57 -5.13 6.75
CA ASP A 72 12.36 -6.18 6.11
C ASP A 72 12.93 -5.78 4.74
N GLY A 73 12.65 -4.57 4.25
CA GLY A 73 13.23 -4.07 2.99
C GLY A 73 12.51 -4.53 1.73
N ILE A 74 11.32 -5.13 1.83
CA ILE A 74 10.59 -5.66 0.66
C ILE A 74 10.30 -4.60 -0.42
N PRO A 75 9.97 -3.34 -0.08
CA PRO A 75 9.83 -2.30 -1.08
C PRO A 75 11.07 -2.10 -1.96
N ASP A 76 12.29 -2.35 -1.48
CA ASP A 76 13.53 -2.15 -2.27
C ASP A 76 13.59 -3.04 -3.52
N LEU A 77 12.81 -4.12 -3.56
CA LEU A 77 12.70 -5.02 -4.70
C LEU A 77 11.81 -4.46 -5.82
N LEU A 78 11.17 -3.31 -5.61
CA LEU A 78 10.11 -2.79 -6.47
C LEU A 78 10.51 -1.44 -7.11
N PRO A 79 9.91 -1.07 -8.25
CA PRO A 79 10.22 0.21 -8.89
C PRO A 79 9.49 1.38 -8.20
N SER A 80 10.23 2.23 -7.48
CA SER A 80 9.67 3.35 -6.70
C SER A 80 8.82 4.36 -7.47
N LYS A 81 9.05 4.51 -8.78
CA LYS A 81 8.25 5.38 -9.66
C LYS A 81 6.86 4.81 -9.99
N LYS A 82 6.65 3.51 -9.81
CA LYS A 82 5.42 2.80 -10.22
C LYS A 82 4.70 2.10 -9.08
N VAL A 83 5.35 1.88 -7.94
CA VAL A 83 4.75 1.26 -6.76
C VAL A 83 4.54 2.29 -5.67
N TYR A 84 3.31 2.36 -5.17
CA TYR A 84 2.93 3.15 -4.01
C TYR A 84 2.75 2.19 -2.84
N LEU A 85 3.38 2.52 -1.72
CA LEU A 85 3.43 1.69 -0.51
C LEU A 85 2.16 1.95 0.30
N GLU A 86 1.24 1.01 0.24
CA GLU A 86 -0.01 1.09 0.98
C GLU A 86 0.14 0.41 2.34
N ILE A 87 0.19 1.21 3.40
CA ILE A 87 0.32 0.72 4.76
C ILE A 87 -1.06 0.31 5.25
N LEU A 88 -1.21 -0.98 5.53
CA LEU A 88 -2.45 -1.54 6.07
C LEU A 88 -2.87 -0.83 7.37
N GLU A 89 -4.14 -0.90 7.68
CA GLU A 89 -4.65 -0.42 8.97
C GLU A 89 -4.10 -1.24 10.16
N ASN A 90 -4.27 -0.69 11.37
CA ASN A 90 -3.99 -1.37 12.64
C ASN A 90 -2.54 -1.87 12.82
N GLN A 91 -1.59 -1.36 12.03
CA GLN A 91 -0.17 -1.66 12.21
C GLN A 91 0.38 -0.93 13.42
N LYS A 92 1.30 -1.58 14.15
CA LYS A 92 2.04 -0.92 15.23
C LYS A 92 2.98 0.12 14.63
N ILE A 93 2.69 1.39 14.90
CA ILE A 93 3.56 2.50 14.50
C ILE A 93 4.63 2.68 15.57
N ASP A 94 5.87 2.41 15.19
CA ASP A 94 7.05 2.65 16.02
C ASP A 94 8.09 3.45 15.25
N GLN A 95 9.12 3.91 15.98
CA GLN A 95 10.16 4.76 15.40
C GLN A 95 10.89 4.08 14.23
N ILE A 96 11.09 2.76 14.30
CA ILE A 96 11.74 1.97 13.25
C ILE A 96 10.91 2.04 11.95
N LEU A 97 9.59 1.88 12.05
CA LEU A 97 8.70 2.02 10.89
C LEU A 97 8.78 3.43 10.30
N LEU A 98 8.71 4.47 11.14
CA LEU A 98 8.74 5.87 10.69
C LEU A 98 10.06 6.21 9.99
N GLU A 99 11.19 5.75 10.51
CA GLU A 99 12.50 5.92 9.89
C GLU A 99 12.57 5.24 8.52
N LYS A 100 12.09 3.99 8.41
CA LYS A 100 12.00 3.29 7.12
C LYS A 100 11.13 4.03 6.11
N LEU A 101 9.96 4.52 6.53
CA LEU A 101 9.09 5.31 5.66
C LEU A 101 9.75 6.62 5.19
N ARG A 102 10.53 7.29 6.05
CA ARG A 102 11.33 8.47 5.67
C ARG A 102 12.40 8.11 4.62
N GLU A 103 13.06 6.97 4.75
CA GLU A 103 14.01 6.47 3.75
C GLU A 103 13.31 6.25 2.41
N TYR A 104 12.17 5.56 2.39
CA TYR A 104 11.43 5.31 1.16
C TYR A 104 10.93 6.60 0.49
N LYS A 105 10.52 7.61 1.27
CA LYS A 105 10.19 8.94 0.71
C LYS A 105 11.40 9.58 0.00
N LYS A 106 12.61 9.45 0.55
CA LYS A 106 13.85 9.93 -0.11
C LYS A 106 14.09 9.19 -1.43
N LEU A 107 13.77 7.89 -1.48
CA LEU A 107 13.81 7.05 -2.67
C LEU A 107 12.64 7.27 -3.66
N LYS A 108 11.82 8.30 -3.42
CA LYS A 108 10.68 8.73 -4.26
C LYS A 108 9.48 7.79 -4.24
N TYR A 109 9.41 6.85 -3.30
CA TYR A 109 8.16 6.13 -3.04
C TYR A 109 7.06 7.09 -2.59
N LYS A 110 5.84 6.73 -2.96
CA LYS A 110 4.62 7.34 -2.42
C LYS A 110 4.06 6.45 -1.34
N ILE A 111 3.63 7.06 -0.23
CA ILE A 111 3.05 6.35 0.90
C ILE A 111 1.55 6.59 0.92
N ILE A 112 0.80 5.51 1.13
CA ILE A 112 -0.65 5.52 1.26
C ILE A 112 -0.99 4.95 2.64
N LEU A 113 -1.92 5.59 3.34
CA LEU A 113 -2.51 5.02 4.56
C LEU A 113 -3.88 4.44 4.20
N ASP A 114 -4.05 3.14 4.46
CA ASP A 114 -5.32 2.45 4.20
C ASP A 114 -6.30 2.61 5.37
N ASP A 115 -7.59 2.74 5.05
CA ASP A 115 -8.72 2.94 5.98
C ASP A 115 -8.39 3.75 7.26
N PHE A 116 -7.71 4.88 7.07
CA PHE A 116 -7.05 5.57 8.16
C PHE A 116 -8.03 6.34 9.06
N ILE A 117 -8.01 6.00 10.35
CA ILE A 117 -8.72 6.74 11.41
C ILE A 117 -7.71 7.63 12.15
N PHE A 118 -7.91 8.94 12.06
CA PHE A 118 -7.01 9.91 12.69
C PHE A 118 -6.98 9.78 14.22
N LYS A 119 -5.76 9.68 14.76
CA LYS A 119 -5.45 9.80 16.18
C LYS A 119 -4.23 10.70 16.35
N LYS A 120 -4.13 11.42 17.47
CA LYS A 120 -3.08 12.43 17.69
C LYS A 120 -1.66 11.84 17.65
N ASP A 121 -1.51 10.62 18.13
CA ASP A 121 -0.28 9.82 18.13
C ASP A 121 0.15 9.35 16.72
N LEU A 122 -0.71 9.51 15.71
CA LEU A 122 -0.42 9.13 14.32
C LEU A 122 0.01 10.33 13.45
N ILE A 123 0.26 11.50 14.04
CA ILE A 123 0.56 12.73 13.30
C ILE A 123 1.81 12.59 12.41
N GLU A 124 2.87 11.95 12.91
CA GLU A 124 4.11 11.74 12.14
C GLU A 124 3.87 10.84 10.93
N LEU A 125 3.01 9.81 11.07
CA LEU A 125 2.65 8.93 9.97
C LEU A 125 1.82 9.68 8.91
N VAL A 126 0.89 10.52 9.35
CA VAL A 126 0.07 11.38 8.46
C VAL A 126 0.95 12.35 7.68
N GLU A 127 1.98 12.92 8.29
CA GLU A 127 2.91 13.84 7.61
C GLU A 127 3.77 13.15 6.55
N LEU A 128 4.01 11.84 6.68
CA LEU A 128 4.72 11.05 5.67
C LEU A 128 3.84 10.63 4.49
N ALA A 129 2.53 10.51 4.70
CA ALA A 129 1.57 10.04 3.71
C ALA A 129 1.44 11.00 2.52
N ASP A 130 1.42 10.45 1.31
CA ASP A 130 1.07 11.19 0.09
C ASP A 130 -0.42 11.08 -0.22
N ILE A 131 -1.05 9.97 0.18
CA ILE A 131 -2.47 9.69 -0.02
C ILE A 131 -2.99 9.05 1.26
N ILE A 132 -4.22 9.39 1.65
CA ILE A 132 -4.92 8.75 2.76
C ILE A 132 -6.25 8.23 2.20
N LYS A 133 -6.46 6.91 2.28
CA LYS A 133 -7.75 6.29 1.99
C LYS A 133 -8.65 6.46 3.20
N ILE A 134 -9.88 6.90 2.95
CA ILE A 134 -10.88 7.16 3.98
C ILE A 134 -12.11 6.33 3.65
N ASP A 135 -12.53 5.48 4.57
CA ASP A 135 -13.78 4.77 4.44
C ASP A 135 -14.96 5.71 4.72
N PHE A 136 -15.80 5.89 3.68
CA PHE A 136 -16.98 6.74 3.71
C PHE A 136 -18.19 6.09 4.40
N LEU A 137 -18.16 4.81 4.75
CA LEU A 137 -19.22 4.17 5.52
C LEU A 137 -18.99 4.37 7.02
N THR A 138 -17.72 4.35 7.46
CA THR A 138 -17.34 4.43 8.88
C THR A 138 -16.99 5.85 9.34
N THR A 139 -16.40 6.68 8.48
CA THR A 139 -15.96 8.05 8.88
C THR A 139 -17.15 9.01 8.92
N LYS A 140 -17.46 9.64 10.05
CA LYS A 140 -18.62 10.57 10.17
C LYS A 140 -18.39 11.90 9.45
N ASN A 141 -19.47 12.57 9.03
CA ASN A 141 -19.41 13.81 8.23
C ASN A 141 -18.54 14.94 8.81
N ASN A 142 -18.46 15.06 10.14
CA ASN A 142 -17.67 16.11 10.80
C ASN A 142 -16.16 15.84 10.72
N GLU A 143 -15.74 14.58 10.81
CA GLU A 143 -14.34 14.15 10.70
C GLU A 143 -13.83 14.32 9.26
N ARG A 144 -14.67 14.01 8.26
CA ARG A 144 -14.35 14.25 6.83
C ARG A 144 -14.01 15.71 6.53
N LYS A 145 -14.65 16.66 7.20
CA LYS A 145 -14.38 18.11 7.01
C LYS A 145 -13.02 18.54 7.57
N GLN A 146 -12.52 17.86 8.59
CA GLN A 146 -11.20 18.16 9.17
C GLN A 146 -10.07 17.65 8.27
N ILE A 147 -10.27 16.48 7.63
CA ILE A 147 -9.31 15.89 6.69
C ILE A 147 -9.14 16.77 5.43
N LYS A 148 -10.21 17.41 4.94
CA LYS A 148 -10.18 18.29 3.75
C LYS A 148 -9.41 19.60 3.92
N LYS A 149 -8.97 19.97 5.13
CA LYS A 149 -8.35 21.27 5.43
C LYS A 149 -6.82 21.25 5.43
N LYS A 150 -6.18 20.14 5.08
CA LYS A 150 -4.74 20.06 4.81
C LYS A 150 -4.48 19.82 3.34
#